data_AF-I0JS38-F1
#
_entry.id   AF-I0JS38-F1
#
_cell.length_a   1.000
_cell.length_b   1.000
_cell.length_c   1.000
_cell.angle_alpha   90.00
_cell.angle_beta   90.00
_cell.angle_gamma   90.00
#
_symmetry.space_group_name_H-M   'P 1'
#
loop_
_entity.id
_entity.type
_entity.pdbx_description
1 polymer ?
#
loop_
_entity_poly.entity_id
_entity_poly.type
_entity_poly.pdbx_seq_one_letter_code
_entity_poly.pdbx_strand_id
1 'polypeptide(L)'
;MPVTGSSPLLKKADLLKNCCQAYAYAVEVHQNNSRMAEEMCKSCAEVCRACAEDCLKLEQDSLSEDTYQMCLKYAEMCEKIMGFQTRSTRKEGKESI
;
A
#
# COMPACT_ATOMS: atom_id res chain seq x y z
N MET A 1 28.02 21.59 -12.50
CA MET A 1 28.39 20.31 -11.84
C MET A 1 27.12 19.51 -11.66
N PRO A 2 27.03 18.24 -12.09
CA PRO A 2 25.79 17.46 -11.96
C PRO A 2 25.67 16.91 -10.53
N VAL A 3 24.52 17.17 -9.89
CA VAL A 3 24.16 16.63 -8.57
C VAL A 3 23.71 15.18 -8.71
N THR A 4 24.65 14.28 -9.00
CA THR A 4 24.40 12.83 -9.06
C THR A 4 24.50 12.22 -7.67
N GLY A 5 23.41 12.33 -6.93
CA GLY A 5 23.17 11.62 -5.69
C GLY A 5 21.73 11.91 -5.32
N SER A 6 20.79 11.05 -5.75
CA SER A 6 19.37 11.21 -5.40
C SER A 6 19.27 11.38 -3.90
N SER A 7 18.85 12.57 -3.46
CA SER A 7 18.81 12.91 -2.04
C SER A 7 17.95 11.89 -1.31
N PRO A 8 18.26 11.55 -0.05
CA PRO A 8 17.43 10.67 0.78
C PRO A 8 15.96 11.11 0.80
N LEU A 9 15.71 12.43 0.74
CA LEU A 9 14.38 13.02 0.59
C LEU A 9 13.68 12.62 -0.72
N LEU A 10 14.39 12.64 -1.84
CA LEU A 10 13.84 12.23 -3.14
C LEU A 10 13.47 10.75 -3.10
N LYS A 11 14.36 9.90 -2.55
CA LYS A 11 14.11 8.46 -2.41
C LYS A 11 12.89 8.18 -1.51
N LYS A 12 12.77 8.87 -0.38
CA LYS A 12 11.59 8.80 0.51
C LYS A 12 10.31 9.17 -0.23
N ALA A 13 10.33 10.25 -1.02
CA ALA A 13 9.19 10.66 -1.83
C ALA A 13 8.80 9.63 -2.89
N ASP A 14 9.78 9.00 -3.55
CA ASP A 14 9.55 7.94 -4.52
C ASP A 14 8.93 6.69 -3.87
N LEU A 15 9.39 6.31 -2.67
CA LEU A 15 8.82 5.19 -1.91
C LEU A 15 7.35 5.45 -1.54
N LEU A 16 7.01 6.66 -1.08
CA LEU A 16 5.63 7.04 -0.79
C LEU A 16 4.76 7.05 -2.05
N LYS A 17 5.30 7.52 -3.17
CA LYS A 17 4.61 7.50 -4.47
C LYS A 17 4.29 6.08 -4.90
N ASN A 18 5.23 5.16 -4.75
CA ASN A 18 5.02 3.74 -5.05
C ASN A 18 3.93 3.14 -4.17
N CYS A 19 3.92 3.45 -2.87
CA CYS A 19 2.86 2.99 -1.96
C CYS A 19 1.48 3.52 -2.37
N CYS A 20 1.40 4.80 -2.74
CA CYS A 20 0.16 5.41 -3.22
C CYS A 20 -0.36 4.75 -4.50
N GLN A 21 0.54 4.46 -5.45
CA GLN A 21 0.19 3.76 -6.69
C GLN A 21 -0.28 2.33 -6.44
N ALA A 22 0.40 1.60 -5.56
CA ALA A 22 0.00 0.25 -5.16
C ALA A 22 -1.40 0.25 -4.51
N TYR A 23 -1.68 1.22 -3.63
CA TYR A 23 -3.01 1.37 -3.04
C TYR A 23 -4.09 1.70 -4.07
N ALA A 24 -3.83 2.64 -4.99
CA ALA A 24 -4.77 2.97 -6.05
C ALA A 24 -5.09 1.76 -6.93
N TYR A 25 -4.07 0.96 -7.28
CA TYR A 25 -4.24 -0.27 -8.02
C TYR A 25 -5.07 -1.31 -7.24
N ALA A 26 -4.80 -1.50 -5.94
CA ALA A 26 -5.58 -2.40 -5.09
C ALA A 26 -7.08 -2.01 -5.06
N VAL A 27 -7.39 -0.71 -4.99
CA VAL A 27 -8.77 -0.21 -5.07
C VAL A 27 -9.40 -0.52 -6.43
N GLU A 28 -8.70 -0.28 -7.52
CA GLU A 28 -9.20 -0.53 -8.88
C GLU A 28 -9.49 -2.02 -9.11
N VAL A 29 -8.55 -2.89 -8.75
CA VAL A 29 -8.73 -4.35 -8.90
C VAL A 29 -9.88 -4.85 -8.03
N HIS A 30 -10.04 -4.28 -6.84
CA HIS A 30 -11.18 -4.58 -5.97
C HIS A 30 -12.52 -4.14 -6.57
N GLN A 31 -12.60 -2.92 -7.12
CA GLN A 31 -13.81 -2.41 -7.77
C GLN A 31 -14.20 -3.23 -9.00
N ASN A 32 -13.21 -3.76 -9.73
CA ASN A 32 -13.43 -4.60 -10.90
C ASN A 32 -13.84 -6.05 -10.55
N ASN A 33 -14.06 -6.37 -9.26
CA ASN A 33 -14.45 -7.71 -8.77
C ASN A 33 -13.58 -8.84 -9.36
N SER A 34 -12.30 -8.56 -9.58
CA SER A 34 -11.38 -9.57 -10.10
C SER A 34 -11.25 -10.72 -9.11
N ARG A 35 -11.26 -11.96 -9.59
CA ARG A 35 -10.95 -13.14 -8.76
C ARG A 35 -9.56 -13.06 -8.12
N MET A 36 -8.67 -12.25 -8.70
CA MET A 36 -7.32 -12.01 -8.20
C MET A 36 -7.24 -10.81 -7.25
N ALA A 37 -8.35 -10.14 -6.93
CA ALA A 37 -8.32 -8.93 -6.11
C ALA A 37 -7.68 -9.14 -4.74
N GLU A 38 -7.92 -10.30 -4.11
CA GLU A 38 -7.30 -10.63 -2.83
C GLU A 38 -5.77 -10.75 -2.95
N GLU A 39 -5.29 -11.52 -3.93
CA GLU A 39 -3.85 -11.71 -4.17
C GLU A 39 -3.15 -10.40 -4.55
N MET A 40 -3.80 -9.58 -5.38
CA MET A 40 -3.26 -8.28 -5.77
C MET A 40 -3.22 -7.30 -4.58
N CYS A 41 -4.24 -7.28 -3.72
CA CYS A 41 -4.23 -6.45 -2.51
C CYS A 41 -3.11 -6.88 -1.55
N LYS A 42 -2.86 -8.19 -1.37
CA LYS A 42 -1.73 -8.70 -0.58
C LYS A 42 -0.40 -8.25 -1.15
N SER A 43 -0.20 -8.42 -2.46
CA SER A 43 1.01 -7.98 -3.15
C SER A 43 1.24 -6.47 -2.99
N CYS A 44 0.19 -5.65 -3.12
CA CYS A 44 0.27 -4.21 -2.89
C CYS A 44 0.64 -3.87 -1.44
N ALA A 45 0.11 -4.60 -0.46
CA ALA A 45 0.48 -4.41 0.94
C ALA A 45 1.94 -4.80 1.23
N GLU A 46 2.43 -5.87 0.61
CA GLU A 46 3.84 -6.29 0.69
C GLU A 46 4.80 -5.26 0.09
N VAL A 47 4.46 -4.69 -1.07
CA VAL A 47 5.22 -3.58 -1.67
C VAL A 47 5.31 -2.40 -0.73
N CYS A 48 4.19 -1.99 -0.12
CA CYS A 48 4.16 -0.90 0.85
C CYS A 48 5.00 -1.18 2.10
N ARG A 49 5.01 -2.44 2.60
CA ARG A 49 5.88 -2.85 3.71
C ARG A 49 7.36 -2.79 3.35
N ALA A 50 7.74 -3.31 2.18
CA ALA A 50 9.11 -3.23 1.69
C ALA A 50 9.57 -1.78 1.54
N CYS A 51 8.69 -0.91 1.03
CA CYS A 51 8.96 0.52 0.94
C CYS A 51 9.15 1.17 2.33
N ALA A 52 8.39 0.74 3.33
CA ALA A 52 8.56 1.20 4.71
C ALA A 52 9.94 0.80 5.25
N GLU A 53 10.34 -0.47 5.08
CA GLU A 53 11.67 -0.94 5.51
C GLU A 53 12.80 -0.19 4.81
N ASP A 54 12.64 0.14 3.53
CA ASP A 54 13.63 0.92 2.79
C ASP A 54 13.69 2.37 3.28
N CYS A 55 12.58 2.97 3.73
CA CYS A 55 12.60 4.27 4.41
C CYS A 55 13.46 4.25 5.68
N LEU A 56 13.42 3.17 6.47
CA LEU A 56 14.24 3.02 7.69
C LEU A 56 15.74 2.83 7.40
N LYS A 57 16.07 2.30 6.22
CA LYS A 57 17.47 2.15 5.77
C LYS A 57 18.03 3.47 5.23
N LEU A 58 17.18 4.39 4.81
CA LEU A 58 17.56 5.77 4.49
C LEU A 58 17.79 6.54 5.81
N GLU A 59 18.69 7.53 5.78
CA GLU A 59 19.14 8.34 6.93
C GLU A 59 18.17 8.36 8.13
N GLN A 60 18.63 7.97 9.31
CA GLN A 60 17.82 7.96 10.54
C GLN A 60 17.57 9.39 11.04
N ASP A 61 16.62 10.08 10.42
CA ASP A 61 16.03 11.32 10.89
C ASP A 61 14.55 11.10 11.28
N SER A 62 13.93 12.09 11.92
CA SER A 62 12.51 12.02 12.28
C SER A 62 11.59 11.82 11.07
N LEU A 63 12.01 12.26 9.89
CA LEU A 63 11.26 12.12 8.66
C LEU A 63 11.25 10.66 8.15
N SER A 64 12.28 9.86 8.44
CA SER A 64 12.27 8.42 8.14
C SER A 64 11.19 7.69 8.93
N GLU A 65 10.97 8.06 10.19
CA GLU A 65 9.88 7.50 10.99
C GLU A 65 8.52 7.91 10.42
N ASP A 66 8.31 9.20 10.10
CA ASP A 66 7.06 9.67 9.51
C ASP A 66 6.74 8.98 8.18
N THR A 67 7.74 8.86 7.31
CA THR A 67 7.59 8.19 6.02
C THR A 67 7.39 6.68 6.16
N TYR A 68 8.06 6.03 7.11
CA TYR A 68 7.80 4.64 7.49
C TYR A 68 6.34 4.43 7.91
N GLN A 69 5.83 5.26 8.83
CA GLN A 69 4.46 5.16 9.32
C GLN A 69 3.43 5.40 8.21
N MET A 70 3.70 6.32 7.27
CA MET A 70 2.84 6.52 6.11
C MET A 70 2.82 5.29 5.19
N CYS A 71 3.98 4.70 4.87
CA CYS A 71 4.05 3.47 4.07
C CYS A 71 3.28 2.31 4.72
N LEU A 72 3.40 2.15 6.04
CA LEU A 72 2.63 1.15 6.79
C LEU A 72 1.12 1.39 6.72
N LYS A 73 0.67 2.65 6.82
CA LYS A 73 -0.76 2.97 6.66
C LYS A 73 -1.29 2.56 5.29
N TYR A 74 -0.52 2.77 4.22
CA TYR A 74 -0.91 2.28 2.89
C TYR A 74 -1.00 0.75 2.84
N ALA A 75 -0.06 0.04 3.46
CA ALA A 75 -0.12 -1.42 3.57
C ALA A 75 -1.39 -1.88 4.29
N GLU A 76 -1.70 -1.29 5.45
CA GLU A 76 -2.92 -1.61 6.19
C GLU A 76 -4.19 -1.31 5.39
N MET A 77 -4.20 -0.22 4.62
CA MET A 77 -5.34 0.14 3.78
C MET A 77 -5.55 -0.90 2.66
N CYS A 78 -4.48 -1.37 2.01
CA CYS A 78 -4.54 -2.48 1.07
C CYS A 78 -5.09 -3.77 1.73
N GLU A 79 -4.70 -4.07 2.96
CA GLU A 79 -5.22 -5.24 3.69
C GLU A 79 -6.68 -5.08 4.10
N LYS A 80 -7.09 -3.87 4.49
CA LYS A 80 -8.49 -3.57 4.84
C LYS A 80 -9.43 -3.72 3.65
N ILE A 81 -8.98 -3.47 2.42
CA ILE A 81 -9.76 -3.73 1.20
C ILE A 81 -10.18 -5.22 1.14
N MET A 82 -9.31 -6.15 1.52
CA MET A 82 -9.67 -7.57 1.63
C MET A 82 -10.73 -7.80 2.72
N GLY A 83 -10.60 -7.10 3.85
CA GLY A 83 -11.57 -7.13 4.94
C GLY A 83 -12.97 -6.67 4.55
N PHE A 84 -13.10 -5.76 3.57
CA PHE A 84 -14.42 -5.36 3.05
C PHE A 84 -15.14 -6.50 2.31
N GLN A 85 -14.42 -7.41 1.63
CA GLN A 85 -15.03 -8.54 0.91
C GLN A 85 -15.77 -9.51 1.85
N THR A 86 -15.23 -9.78 3.04
CA THR A 86 -15.85 -10.71 4.01
C THR A 86 -17.15 -10.18 4.61
N ARG A 87 -17.39 -8.86 4.58
CA ARG A 87 -18.65 -8.26 5.04
C ARG A 87 -19.69 -8.11 3.93
N SER A 88 -19.28 -7.85 2.68
CA SER A 88 -20.23 -7.68 1.57
C SER A 88 -20.84 -9.01 1.12
N THR A 89 -20.01 -10.05 0.96
CA THR A 89 -20.47 -11.39 0.57
C THR A 89 -21.39 -12.05 1.60
N ARG A 90 -21.30 -11.67 2.88
CA ARG A 90 -22.20 -12.18 3.94
C ARG A 90 -23.61 -11.56 3.90
N LYS A 91 -23.80 -10.44 3.19
CA LYS A 91 -25.11 -9.78 3.07
C LYS A 91 -25.93 -10.30 1.89
N GLU A 92 -25.31 -10.73 0.80
CA GLU A 92 -26.03 -11.23 -0.38
C GLU A 92 -26.52 -12.69 -0.26
N GLY A 93 -26.09 -13.44 0.76
CA GLY A 93 -26.53 -14.82 1.02
C GLY A 93 -27.79 -14.98 1.89
N LYS A 94 -28.52 -13.91 2.22
CA LYS A 94 -29.68 -13.96 3.14
C LYS A 94 -31.03 -13.54 2.54
N GLU A 95 -31.11 -13.28 1.23
CA GLU A 95 -32.38 -13.04 0.54
C GLU A 95 -32.60 -14.09 -0.55
N SER A 96 -32.92 -15.31 -0.12
CA SER A 96 -33.61 -16.32 -0.93
C SER A 96 -34.28 -17.31 0.02
N ILE A 97 -35.42 -16.90 0.57
CA ILE A 97 -36.48 -17.79 1.08
C ILE A 97 -37.76 -17.33 0.40
#